data_AF-A0A7C2J6L7-F1
#
_entry.id   AF-A0A7C2J6L7-F1
#
_cell.length_a   1.000
_cell.length_b   1.000
_cell.length_c   1.000
_cell.angle_alpha   90.00
_cell.angle_beta   90.00
_cell.angle_gamma   90.00
#
_symmetry.space_group_name_H-M   'P 1'
#
loop_
_entity.id
_entity.type
_entity.pdbx_description
1 polymer ?
#
loop_
_entity_poly.entity_id
_entity_poly.type
_entity_poly.pdbx_seq_one_letter_code
_entity_poly.pdbx_strand_id
1 'polypeptide(L)' 'MLTTDLSPQRALQSLPKSRDRALTPDRLADALNLTESQTKRLEEFLAEFVRTGLASARGGRYWRKNSPGS' A
#
# COMPACT_ATOMS: atom_id res chain seq x y z
N MET A 1 -3.98 23.92 5.66
CA MET A 1 -3.12 22.83 5.17
C MET A 1 -3.91 21.54 5.25
N LEU A 2 -4.36 20.98 4.12
CA LEU A 2 -4.97 19.65 4.12
C LEU A 2 -3.84 18.63 4.31
N THR A 3 -3.53 18.27 5.55
CA THR A 3 -2.84 17.02 5.84
C THR A 3 -3.77 15.92 5.35
N THR A 4 -3.50 15.44 4.14
CA THR A 4 -4.23 14.33 3.55
C THR A 4 -3.91 13.11 4.42
N ASP A 5 -4.76 12.85 5.40
CA ASP A 5 -4.53 11.79 6.38
C ASP A 5 -4.46 10.45 5.65
N LEU A 6 -3.32 9.77 5.80
CA LEU A 6 -3.11 8.46 5.20
C LEU A 6 -3.85 7.44 6.04
N SER A 7 -5.03 7.02 5.58
CA SER A 7 -5.79 5.94 6.21
C SER A 7 -5.39 4.57 5.64
N PRO A 8 -5.55 3.48 6.42
CA PRO A 8 -5.26 2.12 5.95
C PRO A 8 -6.08 1.77 4.70
N GLN A 9 -7.35 2.16 4.66
CA GLN A 9 -8.24 1.91 3.52
C GLN A 9 -7.73 2.61 2.26
N ARG A 10 -7.23 3.84 2.38
CA ARG A 10 -6.66 4.58 1.25
C ARG A 10 -5.37 3.94 0.75
N ALA A 11 -4.50 3.52 1.67
CA ALA A 11 -3.28 2.78 1.34
C ALA A 11 -3.56 1.43 0.65
N LEU A 12 -4.60 0.71 1.07
CA LEU A 12 -5.01 -0.53 0.41
C LEU A 12 -5.65 -0.27 -0.96
N GLN A 13 -6.39 0.83 -1.12
CA GLN A 13 -7.01 1.19 -2.40
C GLN A 13 -6.01 1.68 -3.45
N SER A 14 -4.92 2.32 -3.03
CA SER A 14 -3.85 2.72 -3.92
C SER A 14 -3.02 1.54 -4.44
N LEU A 15 -3.08 0.39 -3.77
CA LEU A 15 -2.40 -0.80 -4.24
C LEU A 15 -3.02 -1.35 -5.54
N PRO A 16 -2.18 -1.70 -6.53
CA PRO A 16 -2.63 -2.31 -7.77
C PRO A 16 -3.21 -3.69 -7.50
N LYS A 17 -4.27 -4.08 -8.22
CA LYS A 17 -4.92 -5.41 -8.08
C LYS A 17 -4.18 -6.55 -8.78
N SER A 18 -3.07 -6.27 -9.47
CA SER A 18 -2.34 -7.24 -10.28
C SER A 18 -0.87 -7.25 -9.91
N ARG A 19 -0.27 -8.45 -9.89
CA ARG A 19 1.15 -8.64 -9.60
C ARG A 19 2.06 -7.93 -10.59
N ASP A 20 1.72 -7.93 -11.88
CA ASP A 20 2.50 -7.26 -12.94
C ASP A 20 2.60 -5.75 -12.76
N ARG A 21 1.65 -5.16 -12.01
CA ARG A 21 1.65 -3.74 -11.68
C ARG A 21 2.15 -3.44 -10.28
N ALA A 22 2.71 -4.42 -9.56
CA ALA A 22 3.14 -4.24 -8.18
C ALA A 22 4.11 -3.05 -8.03
N LEU A 23 3.87 -2.22 -7.01
CA LEU A 23 4.59 -0.97 -6.77
C LEU A 23 5.42 -1.05 -5.49
N THR A 24 6.52 -0.30 -5.45
CA THR A 24 7.29 -0.10 -4.22
C THR A 24 6.59 0.91 -3.31
N PRO A 25 6.85 0.90 -1.99
CA PRO A 25 6.31 1.89 -1.06
C PRO A 25 6.63 3.32 -1.48
N ASP A 26 7.85 3.56 -1.96
CA ASP A 26 8.32 4.85 -2.46
C ASP A 26 7.49 5.36 -3.65
N ARG A 27 7.20 4.49 -4.63
CA ARG A 27 6.34 4.84 -5.78
C ARG A 27 4.89 5.09 -5.38
N LEU A 28 4.40 4.39 -4.37
CA LEU A 28 3.07 4.65 -3.81
C LEU A 28 3.02 5.97 -3.03
N ALA A 29 4.06 6.27 -2.26
CA ALA A 29 4.19 7.52 -1.51
C ALA A 29 4.26 8.72 -2.44
N ASP A 30 5.06 8.65 -3.50
CA ASP A 30 5.14 9.66 -4.56
C ASP A 30 3.78 9.88 -5.24
N ALA A 31 3.11 8.79 -5.68
CA ALA A 31 1.79 8.86 -6.30
C ALA A 31 0.71 9.46 -5.37
N LEU A 32 0.86 9.26 -4.07
CA LEU A 32 -0.05 9.77 -3.04
C LEU A 32 0.39 11.14 -2.47
N ASN A 33 1.50 11.70 -2.93
CA ASN A 33 2.12 12.93 -2.41
C ASN A 33 2.27 12.89 -0.87
N LEU A 34 2.79 11.79 -0.35
CA LEU A 34 2.98 11.59 1.08
C LEU A 34 4.25 12.28 1.58
N THR A 35 4.21 12.76 2.82
CA THR A 35 5.42 13.20 3.52
C THR A 35 6.25 11.98 3.98
N GLU A 36 7.49 12.22 4.40
CA GLU A 36 8.36 11.14 4.93
C GLU A 36 7.70 10.39 6.11
N SER A 37 7.09 11.12 7.05
CA SER A 37 6.37 10.51 8.19
C SER A 37 5.18 9.66 7.74
N GLN A 38 4.47 10.08 6.70
CA GLN A 38 3.36 9.31 6.12
C GLN A 38 3.85 8.11 5.33
N THR A 39 5.03 8.21 4.71
CA THR A 39 5.67 7.10 3.99
C THR A 39 6.04 5.97 4.95
N LYS A 40 6.60 6.30 6.12
CA LYS A 40 6.84 5.29 7.18
C LYS A 40 5.55 4.59 7.62
N ARG A 41 4.46 5.35 7.83
CA ARG A 41 3.14 4.78 8.12
C ARG A 41 2.60 3.90 6.99
N LEU A 42 2.83 4.30 5.73
CA LEU A 42 2.44 3.50 4.57
C LEU A 42 3.16 2.13 4.61
N GLU A 43 4.45 2.10 4.91
CA GLU A 43 5.21 0.86 5.04
C GLU A 43 4.66 -0.06 6.14
N GLU A 44 4.29 0.50 7.29
CA GLU A 44 3.64 -0.23 8.38
C GLU A 44 2.30 -0.85 7.92
N PHE A 45 1.46 -0.07 7.24
CA PHE A 45 0.20 -0.57 6.68
C PHE A 45 0.42 -1.66 5.62
N LEU A 46 1.39 -1.48 4.73
CA LEU A 46 1.72 -2.47 3.70
C LEU A 46 2.17 -3.79 4.33
N ALA A 47 2.99 -3.74 5.39
CA ALA A 47 3.38 -4.93 6.14
C ALA A 47 2.18 -5.60 6.81
N GLU A 48 1.29 -4.82 7.41
CA GLU A 48 0.05 -5.33 8.03
C GLU A 48 -0.90 -5.96 7.00
N PHE A 49 -1.05 -5.38 5.81
CA PHE A 49 -1.86 -5.95 4.74
C PHE A 49 -1.32 -7.28 4.23
N VAL A 50 0.00 -7.43 4.18
CA VAL A 50 0.62 -8.73 3.83
C VAL A 50 0.37 -9.74 4.94
N ARG A 51 0.54 -9.34 6.21
CA ARG A 51 0.28 -10.19 7.38
C ARG A 51 -1.16 -10.66 7.47
N THR A 52 -2.12 -9.80 7.16
CA THR A 52 -3.58 -10.09 7.17
C THR A 52 -4.07 -10.75 5.88
N GLY A 53 -3.21 -10.88 4.86
CA GLY A 53 -3.55 -11.48 3.58
C GLY A 53 -4.32 -10.58 2.60
N LEU A 54 -4.51 -9.30 2.93
CA LEU A 54 -5.13 -8.29 2.07
C LEU A 54 -4.21 -7.87 0.90
N ALA A 55 -2.90 -7.99 1.07
CA ALA A 55 -1.90 -7.71 0.05
C ALA A 55 -0.88 -8.85 -0.07
N SER A 56 -0.02 -8.75 -1.06
CA SER A 56 1.14 -9.61 -1.20
C SER A 56 2.35 -8.77 -1.58
N ALA A 57 3.52 -9.22 -1.12
CA ALA A 57 4.79 -8.56 -1.37
C ALA A 57 5.79 -9.54 -2.01
N ARG A 58 6.56 -9.04 -2.98
CA ARG A 58 7.68 -9.79 -3.59
C ARG A 58 8.75 -8.80 -4.03
N GLY A 59 9.97 -8.98 -3.53
CA GLY A 59 11.12 -8.13 -3.87
C GLY A 59 10.87 -6.65 -3.58
N GLY A 60 10.21 -6.32 -2.46
CA GLY A 60 9.89 -4.94 -2.08
C GLY A 60 8.73 -4.30 -2.87
N ARG A 61 8.06 -5.05 -3.74
CA ARG A 61 6.88 -4.59 -4.49
C ARG A 61 5.61 -5.19 -3.92
N TYR A 62 4.59 -4.37 -3.75
CA TYR A 62 3.32 -4.70 -3.14
C TYR A 62 2.19 -4.64 -4.17
N TRP A 63 1.25 -5.57 -4.07
CA TRP A 63 0.00 -5.55 -4.80
C TRP A 63 -1.13 -6.04 -3.91
N ARG A 64 -2.35 -5.58 -4.17
CA ARG A 64 -3.53 -6.02 -3.45
C ARG A 64 -3.87 -7.43 -3.89
N LYS A 65 -4.11 -8.32 -2.93
CA LYS A 65 -4.79 -9.58 -3.22
C LYS A 65 -6.24 -9.23 -3.48
N ASN A 66 -6.76 -9.62 -4.63
CA ASN A 66 -8.21 -9.73 -4.78
C ASN A 66 -8.60 -10.79 -3.75
N SER A 67 -9.21 -10.39 -2.63
CA SER A 67 -9.64 -11.35 -1.61
C SER A 67 -10.35 -12.50 -2.31
N PRO A 68 -9.95 -13.76 -2.11
CA PRO A 68 -10.85 -14.86 -2.40
C PRO A 68 -11.97 -14.73 -1.36
N GLY A 69 -13.09 -14.13 -1.75
CA GLY A 69 -14.35 -14.58 -1.21
C GLY A 69 -14.57 -15.97 -1.77
N SER A 70 -14.15 -17.00 -1.02
CA SER A 70 -14.53 -18.41 -1.22
C SER A 70 -14.34 -19.12 0.10
#